data_AF-A0A8B9JC58-F1
#
_entry.id   AF-A0A8B9JC58-F1
#
_cell.length_a   1.000
_cell.length_b   1.000
_cell.length_c   1.000
_cell.angle_alpha   90.00
_cell.angle_beta   90.00
_cell.angle_gamma   90.00
#
_symmetry.space_group_name_H-M   'P 1'
#
loop_
_entity.id
_entity.type
_entity.pdbx_description
1 polymer ?
#
loop_
_entity_poly.entity_id
_entity_poly.type
_entity_poly.pdbx_seq_one_letter_code
_entity_poly.pdbx_strand_id
1 'polypeptide(L)' 'FQFFEASAKDNINVKQVFERLVDVICEKMNETMEGDGSQLGNHKDPNLQDNANEGQSSCAC' A
#
# COMPACT_ATOMS: atom_id res chain seq x y z
N PHE A 1 17.71 9.18 -4.92
CA PHE A 1 17.74 8.08 -3.94
C PHE A 1 18.69 8.47 -2.82
N GLN A 2 18.28 8.28 -1.57
CA GLN A 2 19.09 8.61 -0.39
C GLN A 2 19.91 7.39 -0.01
N PHE A 3 21.20 7.59 0.27
CA PHE A 3 22.10 6.53 0.68
C PHE A 3 22.25 6.53 2.20
N PHE A 4 22.32 5.33 2.78
CA PHE A 4 22.55 5.14 4.20
C PHE A 4 23.63 4.08 4.41
N GLU A 5 24.59 4.39 5.29
CA GLU A 5 25.55 3.42 5.79
C GLU A 5 25.09 2.93 7.18
N ALA A 6 24.90 1.62 7.31
CA ALA A 6 24.46 0.98 8.54
C ALA A 6 25.12 -0.41 8.67
N SER A 7 25.31 -0.86 9.91
CA SER A 7 25.77 -2.22 10.21
C SER A 7 24.78 -2.91 11.12
N ALA A 8 24.17 -3.99 10.62
CA ALA A 8 23.29 -4.83 11.44
C ALA A 8 24.06 -5.58 12.53
N LYS A 9 25.30 -6.01 12.22
CA LYS A 9 26.18 -6.72 13.14
C LYS A 9 26.57 -5.84 14.33
N ASP A 10 26.93 -4.60 14.06
CA ASP A 10 27.45 -3.67 15.06
C ASP A 10 26.33 -2.77 15.63
N ASN A 11 25.08 -2.97 15.20
CA ASN A 11 23.92 -2.14 15.53
C ASN A 11 24.16 -0.64 15.28
N ILE A 12 24.87 -0.33 14.20
CA ILE A 12 25.17 1.04 13.80
C ILE A 12 24.08 1.51 12.85
N ASN A 13 23.46 2.63 13.18
CA ASN A 13 22.46 3.36 12.37
C ASN A 13 21.21 2.57 11.98
N VAL A 14 21.01 1.32 12.45
CA VAL A 14 19.88 0.46 12.06
C VAL A 14 18.55 1.18 12.31
N LYS A 15 18.29 1.56 13.56
CA LYS A 15 17.06 2.26 13.95
C LYS A 15 16.88 3.57 13.20
N GLN A 16 17.94 4.37 13.10
CA GLN A 16 17.89 5.68 12.45
C GLN A 16 17.51 5.58 10.97
N VAL A 17 18.02 4.58 10.25
CA VAL A 17 17.67 4.37 8.84
C VAL A 17 16.19 4.02 8.68
N PHE A 18 15.64 3.18 9.57
CA PHE A 18 14.20 2.89 9.56
C PHE A 18 13.36 4.11 9.89
N GLU A 19 13.75 4.91 10.88
CA GLU A 19 13.04 6.16 11.22
C GLU A 19 13.03 7.12 10.03
N ARG A 20 14.18 7.33 9.37
CA ARG A 20 14.25 8.16 8.16
C ARG A 20 13.42 7.63 7.01
N LEU A 21 13.31 6.31 6.84
CA LEU A 21 12.45 5.72 5.81
C LEU A 21 10.98 6.00 6.09
N VAL A 22 10.56 5.90 7.35
CA VAL A 22 9.18 6.22 7.75
C VAL A 22 8.87 7.68 7.47
N ASP A 23 9.78 8.60 7.83
CA ASP A 23 9.62 10.03 7.56
C ASP A 23 9.41 10.30 6.07
N VAL A 24 10.25 9.73 5.20
CA VAL A 24 10.16 9.89 3.74
C VAL A 24 8.83 9.37 3.19
N ILE A 25 8.31 8.26 3.73
CA ILE A 25 7.02 7.72 3.32
C ILE A 25 5.89 8.65 3.75
N CYS A 26 5.92 9.15 4.99
CA CYS A 26 4.93 10.11 5.50
C CYS A 26 4.91 11.39 4.68
N GLU A 27 6.07 11.95 4.35
CA GLU A 27 6.21 13.11 3.46
C GLU A 27 5.58 12.80 2.10
N LYS A 28 5.90 11.63 1.52
CA LYS A 28 5.38 11.25 0.19
C LYS A 28 3.87 11.07 0.17
N MET A 29 3.31 10.48 1.22
CA MET A 29 1.86 10.34 1.38
C MET A 29 1.20 11.72 1.49
N ASN A 30 1.76 12.63 2.28
CA ASN A 30 1.24 14.00 2.42
C ASN A 30 1.26 14.74 1.07
N GLU A 31 2.36 14.67 0.32
CA GLU A 31 2.45 15.23 -1.04
C GLU A 31 1.36 14.68 -1.98
N THR A 32 1.08 13.38 -1.88
CA THR A 32 0.09 12.71 -2.74
C THR A 32 -1.34 13.08 -2.35
N MET A 33 -1.61 13.31 -1.06
CA MET A 33 -2.92 13.75 -0.58
C MET A 33 -3.21 15.23 -0.88
N GLU A 34 -2.20 16.09 -0.84
CA GLU A 34 -2.36 17.52 -1.17
C GLU A 34 -2.37 17.78 -2.69
N GLY A 35 -1.71 16.92 -3.48
CA GLY A 35 -1.67 17.03 -4.95
C GLY A 35 -2.92 16.53 -5.69
N ASP A 36 -3.73 15.68 -5.07
CA ASP A 36 -4.92 15.07 -5.69
C ASP A 36 -6.25 15.49 -5.02
N GLY A 37 -6.31 16.68 -4.42
CA GLY A 37 -7.55 17.32 -3.96
C GLY A 37 -8.60 17.58 -5.05
N SER A 38 -8.43 17.02 -6.26
CA SER A 38 -9.35 17.13 -7.40
C SER A 38 -9.78 15.77 -8.00
N GLN A 39 -9.25 14.61 -7.58
CA GLN A 39 -9.68 13.30 -8.13
C GLN A 39 -10.08 12.24 -7.10
N LEU A 40 -10.32 12.60 -5.83
CA LEU A 40 -11.03 11.73 -4.89
C LEU A 40 -12.56 11.73 -5.14
N GLY A 41 -12.94 11.57 -6.41
CA GLY A 41 -14.28 11.30 -6.87
C GLY A 41 -14.19 10.29 -7.99
N ASN A 42 -13.93 9.01 -7.65
CA ASN A 42 -14.30 7.79 -8.40
C ASN A 42 -13.36 6.59 -8.18
N HIS A 43 -12.99 6.25 -6.95
CA HIS A 43 -12.74 4.84 -6.63
C HIS A 43 -13.80 4.35 -5.66
N LYS A 44 -14.98 4.21 -6.26
CA LYS A 44 -16.08 3.36 -5.81
C LYS A 44 -15.49 2.00 -5.43
N ASP A 45 -15.62 1.66 -4.16
CA ASP A 45 -15.79 0.31 -3.64
C ASP A 45 -16.06 -0.69 -4.79
N PRO A 46 -15.18 -1.68 -5.07
CA PRO A 46 -15.60 -2.79 -5.89
C PRO A 46 -16.62 -3.54 -5.04
N ASN A 47 -17.86 -3.10 -5.19
CA ASN A 47 -19.06 -3.77 -4.72
C ASN A 47 -18.84 -5.26 -4.99
N LEU A 48 -18.66 -6.03 -3.92
CA LEU A 48 -18.69 -7.48 -3.93
C LEU A 48 -20.13 -7.88 -4.30
N GLN A 49 -20.51 -7.65 -5.55
CA GLN A 49 -21.67 -8.24 -6.17
C GLN A 49 -21.27 -9.70 -6.43
N ASP A 50 -21.35 -10.50 -5.38
CA ASP A 50 -21.48 -11.95 -5.48
C ASP A 50 -22.82 -12.23 -6.19
N ASN A 51 -22.80 -12.11 -7.51
CA ASN A 51 -23.76 -12.81 -8.33
C ASN A 51 -23.19 -14.22 -8.45
N ALA A 52 -23.39 -15.03 -7.40
CA ALA A 52 -23.32 -16.47 -7.51
C ALA A 52 -24.41 -16.89 -8.50
N ASN A 53 -24.06 -16.83 -9.78
CA ASN A 53 -24.74 -17.55 -10.85
C ASN A 53 -24.88 -18.98 -10.36
N GLU A 54 -26.11 -19.39 -10.05
CA GLU A 54 -26.46 -20.74 -9.61
C GLU A 54 -25.95 -21.72 -10.68
N GLY A 55 -24.74 -22.24 -10.45
CA GLY A 55 -24.18 -23.33 -11.20
C GLY A 55 -24.98 -24.58 -10.89
N GLN A 56 -26.06 -24.78 -11.66
CA GLN A 56 -26.73 -26.07 -11.79
C GLN A 56 -25.73 -27.05 -12.41
N SER A 57 -24.85 -27.61 -11.58
CA SER A 57 -24.03 -28.76 -11.94
C SER A 57 -24.89 -29.99 -11.72
N SER A 58 -25.65 -30.36 -12.77
CA SER A 58 -26.39 -31.60 -12.84
C SER A 58 -25.40 -32.76 -12.90
N CYS A 59 -25.45 -33.62 -11.88
CA CYS A 59 -24.79 -34.91 -11.85
C CYS A 59 -25.34 -35.81 -12.96
N ALA A 60 -24.47 -36.32 -13.83
CA ALA A 60 -24.67 -37.55 -14.58
C ALA A 60 -23.34 -38.09 -15.14
N CYS A 61 -22.98 -39.28 -14.63
CA CYS A 61 -22.07 -40.30 -15.19
C CYS A 61 -20.55 -40.08 -15.09
#